data_AF-A0A7H8RB23-F1
#
_entry.id   AF-A0A7H8RB23-F1
#
_cell.length_a   1.000
_cell.length_b   1.000
_cell.length_c   1.000
_cell.angle_alpha   90.00
_cell.angle_beta   90.00
_cell.angle_gamma   90.00
#
_symmetry.space_group_name_H-M   'P 1'
#
loop_
_entity.id
_entity.type
_entity.pdbx_description
1 polymer ?
#
loop_
_entity_poly.entity_id
_entity_poly.type
_entity_poly.pdbx_seq_one_letter_code
_entity_poly.pdbx_strand_id
1 'polypeptide(L)'
;MTRVLATSLAIAVAFVSLADAASNNFWRLPCMSRSGAARMDPLMAPGKTSDHLHTIFGSGGFSESVTQADLLDSDCTSCEVTQDRSAYWTPPLMFKYPNGSTVMVNQDGGMLAYYFVYGEDPKPFPEGFRMMAGNQFLRNFTGPVPDPAKSDWTADEQTQFSLSQKALGFNCLHYNTTDEGSLQRHYLPEKSFLDENCWDGLRLELMFPSCWNGKDVDSTDHKSHMAYPNLVNDGTCPDGFETRLVSLFFETKYDTQDFAGVDGEFIFSMGDPTGYGYHGDFIQGWQTGFLEQAMSGCTNPSGQVQDCPLFNTQSNEEAASCQFPVPSALKEENPLFNLHGLLGDVPIQLGPAQATLYGEAASALATGLGIIATSVADAVSSILPAAPNPPVEAHPTTTAPPVVSAKQNANVAQAAPTTTTTSAPPPPPPAPTTIITTTSPVQPVPTTIEKAVEFDIVYIDQEVVVQLGDNGVPLTTLAPVDRTVSTLTTSSTTTITELVTPTAAAAKRDQLPGHIRPPFHRHSHHRRHGARH
;
A
#
# COMPACT_ATOMS: atom_id res chain seq x y z
N MET A 1 -28.17 68.60 -49.53
CA MET A 1 -26.98 67.90 -49.01
C MET A 1 -27.45 66.89 -47.96
N THR A 2 -27.70 65.65 -48.39
CA THR A 2 -28.25 64.59 -47.54
C THR A 2 -27.10 63.75 -47.01
N ARG A 3 -26.86 63.75 -45.69
CA ARG A 3 -25.84 62.88 -45.07
C ARG A 3 -26.44 61.50 -44.83
N VAL A 4 -25.85 60.48 -45.47
CA VAL A 4 -26.09 59.07 -45.14
C VAL A 4 -25.26 58.74 -43.90
N LEU A 5 -25.90 58.22 -42.85
CA LEU A 5 -25.24 57.60 -41.71
C LEU A 5 -25.27 56.09 -41.92
N ALA A 6 -24.09 55.51 -42.18
CA ALA A 6 -23.92 54.06 -42.26
C ALA A 6 -23.68 53.51 -40.84
N THR A 7 -24.62 52.74 -40.32
CA THR A 7 -24.45 51.96 -39.08
C THR A 7 -23.68 50.67 -39.39
N SER A 8 -22.41 50.62 -39.01
CA SER A 8 -21.62 49.38 -39.06
C SER A 8 -22.04 48.42 -37.95
N LEU A 9 -22.63 47.29 -38.32
CA LEU A 9 -22.99 46.22 -37.38
C LEU A 9 -21.76 45.31 -37.17
N ALA A 10 -21.03 45.52 -36.07
CA ALA A 10 -19.94 44.64 -35.68
C ALA A 10 -20.49 43.34 -35.07
N ILE A 11 -20.39 42.23 -35.81
CA ILE A 11 -20.70 40.90 -35.30
C ILE A 11 -19.53 40.45 -34.42
N ALA A 12 -19.72 40.50 -33.10
CA ALA A 12 -18.80 39.88 -32.16
C ALA A 12 -18.98 38.35 -32.21
N VAL A 13 -18.11 37.66 -32.95
CA VAL A 13 -17.99 36.21 -32.88
C VAL A 13 -17.34 35.87 -31.54
N ALA A 14 -18.16 35.47 -30.57
CA ALA A 14 -17.67 34.89 -29.34
C ALA A 14 -17.06 33.52 -29.66
N PHE A 15 -15.74 33.48 -29.83
CA PHE A 15 -14.99 32.24 -29.71
C PHE A 15 -15.12 31.78 -28.26
N VAL A 16 -16.07 30.88 -28.00
CA VAL A 16 -16.03 30.04 -26.82
C VAL A 16 -14.88 29.07 -27.03
N SER A 17 -13.71 29.47 -26.56
CA SER A 17 -12.61 28.55 -26.31
C SER A 17 -13.07 27.59 -25.22
N LEU A 18 -13.61 26.44 -25.63
CA LEU A 18 -13.59 25.24 -24.82
C LEU A 18 -12.10 24.89 -24.62
N ALA A 19 -11.52 25.51 -23.60
CA ALA A 19 -10.38 24.89 -22.94
C ALA A 19 -10.97 23.68 -22.22
N ASP A 20 -10.80 22.50 -22.80
CA ASP A 20 -10.93 21.27 -22.05
C ASP A 20 -9.90 21.37 -20.93
N ALA A 21 -10.38 21.70 -19.73
CA ALA A 21 -9.58 21.52 -18.53
C ALA A 21 -9.33 20.02 -18.45
N ALA A 22 -8.08 19.59 -18.64
CA ALA A 22 -7.67 18.20 -18.45
C ALA A 22 -8.25 17.74 -17.11
N SER A 23 -9.24 16.85 -17.18
CA SER A 23 -10.03 16.50 -16.03
C SER A 23 -9.18 15.55 -15.20
N ASN A 24 -8.54 16.09 -14.15
CA ASN A 24 -7.83 15.34 -13.12
C ASN A 24 -8.81 14.50 -12.27
N ASN A 25 -9.67 13.72 -12.94
CA ASN A 25 -10.57 12.77 -12.32
C ASN A 25 -9.71 11.68 -11.70
N PHE A 26 -10.06 11.28 -10.49
CA PHE A 26 -9.39 10.18 -9.83
C PHE A 26 -10.33 9.57 -8.79
N TRP A 27 -10.05 8.33 -8.42
CA TRP A 27 -10.62 7.73 -7.23
C TRP A 27 -9.58 6.88 -6.52
N ARG A 28 -9.83 6.69 -5.22
CA ARG A 28 -9.02 5.94 -4.27
C ARG A 28 -9.86 4.74 -3.88
N LEU A 29 -9.62 3.60 -4.51
CA LEU A 29 -10.36 2.36 -4.27
C LEU A 29 -9.81 1.66 -3.03
N PRO A 30 -10.56 1.56 -1.92
CA PRO A 30 -10.08 0.89 -0.73
C PRO A 30 -10.22 -0.62 -0.87
N CYS A 31 -9.14 -1.34 -0.62
CA CYS A 31 -9.09 -2.79 -0.46
C CYS A 31 -8.63 -3.08 0.97
N MET A 32 -9.50 -2.75 1.95
CA MET A 32 -9.18 -2.77 3.39
C MET A 32 -8.91 -4.16 3.97
N SER A 33 -9.05 -5.21 3.16
CA SER A 33 -8.66 -6.57 3.53
C SER A 33 -8.10 -7.29 2.32
N ARG A 34 -7.13 -8.17 2.58
CA ARG A 34 -6.57 -9.08 1.58
C ARG A 34 -7.60 -10.16 1.23
N SER A 35 -7.69 -10.52 -0.04
CA SER A 35 -8.31 -11.78 -0.48
C SER A 35 -7.50 -13.00 -0.02
N GLY A 36 -6.21 -12.79 0.28
CA GLY A 36 -5.35 -13.77 0.94
C GLY A 36 -3.87 -13.38 0.89
N ALA A 37 -3.04 -14.27 1.40
CA ALA A 37 -1.58 -14.21 1.24
C ALA A 37 -1.07 -15.63 0.97
N ALA A 38 -0.31 -15.80 -0.11
CA ALA A 38 0.18 -17.11 -0.56
C ALA A 38 1.39 -16.96 -1.48
N ARG A 39 2.20 -18.01 -1.61
CA ARG A 39 3.25 -18.10 -2.64
C ARG A 39 2.64 -18.39 -4.01
N MET A 40 1.89 -17.42 -4.54
CA MET A 40 1.17 -17.52 -5.81
C MET A 40 1.48 -16.30 -6.66
N ASP A 41 1.76 -16.54 -7.94
CA ASP A 41 2.02 -15.50 -8.93
C ASP A 41 1.66 -16.04 -10.33
N PRO A 42 0.47 -15.72 -10.86
CA PRO A 42 0.03 -16.21 -12.17
C PRO A 42 0.74 -15.54 -13.35
N LEU A 43 1.56 -14.50 -13.13
CA LEU A 43 2.37 -13.85 -14.16
C LEU A 43 3.76 -14.50 -14.23
N MET A 44 4.49 -14.55 -13.11
CA MET A 44 5.85 -15.10 -13.07
C MET A 44 5.91 -16.63 -12.93
N ALA A 45 4.90 -17.25 -12.31
CA ALA A 45 4.84 -18.69 -12.02
C ALA A 45 3.50 -19.34 -12.44
N PRO A 46 3.04 -19.19 -13.69
CA PRO A 46 1.74 -19.71 -14.14
C PRO A 46 1.62 -21.23 -13.96
N GLY A 47 0.61 -21.64 -13.20
CA GLY A 47 0.27 -23.03 -12.88
C GLY A 47 1.17 -23.64 -11.81
N LYS A 48 1.88 -22.80 -11.04
CA LYS A 48 2.87 -23.20 -10.05
C LYS A 48 2.82 -22.33 -8.80
N THR A 49 3.42 -22.87 -7.75
CA THR A 49 3.85 -22.10 -6.59
C THR A 49 4.93 -21.09 -6.98
N SER A 50 4.79 -19.85 -6.54
CA SER A 50 5.77 -18.79 -6.73
C SER A 50 7.01 -19.00 -5.84
N ASP A 51 8.15 -18.49 -6.30
CA ASP A 51 9.41 -18.53 -5.54
C ASP A 51 9.29 -17.76 -4.21
N HIS A 52 8.38 -16.78 -4.08
CA HIS A 52 8.16 -16.02 -2.84
C HIS A 52 6.69 -15.70 -2.54
N LEU A 53 6.44 -15.20 -1.32
CA LEU A 53 5.10 -14.88 -0.80
C LEU A 53 4.58 -13.54 -1.35
N HIS A 54 3.29 -13.49 -1.68
CA HIS A 54 2.55 -12.27 -2.00
C HIS A 54 1.37 -12.03 -1.06
N THR A 55 0.99 -10.76 -0.87
CA THR A 55 -0.31 -10.34 -0.37
C THR A 55 -1.19 -9.93 -1.53
N ILE A 56 -2.40 -10.48 -1.61
CA ILE A 56 -3.30 -10.37 -2.76
C ILE A 56 -4.61 -9.71 -2.33
N PHE A 57 -5.08 -8.77 -3.13
CA PHE A 57 -6.32 -8.00 -2.96
C PHE A 57 -7.19 -8.09 -4.23
N GLY A 58 -8.49 -7.86 -4.07
CA GLY A 58 -9.46 -7.89 -5.16
C GLY A 58 -10.21 -9.23 -5.25
N SER A 59 -10.40 -9.75 -6.46
CA SER A 59 -11.31 -10.88 -6.71
C SER A 59 -10.94 -12.20 -6.02
N GLY A 60 -11.97 -12.91 -5.54
CA GLY A 60 -11.84 -14.29 -5.02
C GLY A 60 -11.59 -15.34 -6.11
N GLY A 61 -11.68 -14.95 -7.40
CA GLY A 61 -11.33 -15.80 -8.55
C GLY A 61 -9.81 -15.99 -8.74
N PHE A 62 -8.97 -15.37 -7.91
CA PHE A 62 -7.51 -15.47 -8.00
C PHE A 62 -7.03 -16.93 -7.89
N SER A 63 -6.08 -17.32 -8.74
CA SER A 63 -5.52 -18.67 -8.79
C SER A 63 -4.15 -18.67 -9.48
N GLU A 64 -3.42 -19.79 -9.39
CA GLU A 64 -2.09 -19.95 -10.02
C GLU A 64 -2.12 -19.81 -11.56
N SER A 65 -3.28 -19.82 -12.22
CA SER A 65 -3.41 -19.67 -13.68
C SER A 65 -4.54 -18.73 -14.09
N VAL A 66 -4.80 -17.71 -13.29
CA VAL A 66 -5.97 -16.84 -13.42
C VAL A 66 -5.98 -16.02 -14.73
N THR A 67 -7.16 -15.86 -15.31
CA THR A 67 -7.46 -14.93 -16.40
C THR A 67 -8.48 -13.87 -15.95
N GLN A 68 -8.63 -12.78 -16.71
CA GLN A 68 -9.70 -11.80 -16.45
C GLN A 68 -11.09 -12.46 -16.38
N ALA A 69 -11.35 -13.52 -17.15
CA ALA A 69 -12.64 -14.19 -17.12
C ALA A 69 -12.90 -14.87 -15.76
N ASP A 70 -11.90 -15.54 -15.19
CA ASP A 70 -11.99 -16.17 -13.87
C ASP A 70 -12.15 -15.13 -12.75
N LEU A 71 -11.46 -13.99 -12.89
CA LEU A 71 -11.63 -12.85 -11.98
C LEU A 71 -13.06 -12.31 -12.00
N LEU A 72 -13.65 -12.13 -13.19
CA LEU A 72 -15.00 -11.61 -13.40
C LEU A 72 -16.11 -12.59 -13.02
N ASP A 73 -15.87 -13.90 -13.12
CA ASP A 73 -16.82 -14.96 -12.72
C ASP A 73 -16.96 -15.06 -11.18
N SER A 74 -16.01 -14.49 -10.43
CA SER A 74 -16.06 -14.45 -8.97
C SER A 74 -17.25 -13.66 -8.42
N ASP A 75 -17.91 -14.23 -7.41
CA ASP A 75 -19.00 -13.62 -6.66
C ASP A 75 -18.53 -12.58 -5.63
N CYS A 76 -17.22 -12.49 -5.33
CA CYS A 76 -16.66 -11.54 -4.37
C CYS A 76 -15.46 -10.73 -4.88
N THR A 77 -15.17 -9.62 -4.20
CA THR A 77 -13.92 -8.86 -4.30
C THR A 77 -13.59 -8.29 -2.91
N SER A 78 -12.31 -8.16 -2.55
CA SER A 78 -11.88 -7.58 -1.26
C SER A 78 -11.74 -6.05 -1.28
N CYS A 79 -12.12 -5.43 -2.39
CA CYS A 79 -12.15 -3.98 -2.59
C CYS A 79 -13.58 -3.42 -2.49
N GLU A 80 -13.74 -2.15 -2.11
CA GLU A 80 -15.05 -1.58 -1.80
C GLU A 80 -15.99 -1.52 -3.01
N VAL A 81 -15.47 -1.25 -4.21
CA VAL A 81 -16.27 -1.14 -5.44
C VAL A 81 -16.49 -2.51 -6.06
N THR A 82 -17.74 -3.00 -5.99
CA THR A 82 -18.10 -4.36 -6.44
C THR A 82 -18.00 -4.58 -7.96
N GLN A 83 -18.00 -3.51 -8.76
CA GLN A 83 -17.73 -3.59 -10.21
C GLN A 83 -16.26 -3.84 -10.55
N ASP A 84 -15.35 -3.72 -9.59
CA ASP A 84 -13.95 -4.09 -9.75
C ASP A 84 -13.67 -5.49 -9.21
N ARG A 85 -13.35 -6.41 -10.11
CA ARG A 85 -12.83 -7.74 -9.82
C ARG A 85 -11.35 -7.87 -10.19
N SER A 86 -10.62 -6.78 -10.37
CA SER A 86 -9.18 -6.85 -10.67
C SER A 86 -8.43 -7.63 -9.58
N ALA A 87 -7.27 -8.17 -9.95
CA ALA A 87 -6.33 -8.75 -9.00
C ALA A 87 -5.15 -7.79 -8.84
N TYR A 88 -4.81 -7.51 -7.59
CA TYR A 88 -3.69 -6.66 -7.20
C TYR A 88 -2.83 -7.44 -6.22
N TRP A 89 -1.52 -7.56 -6.46
CA TRP A 89 -0.64 -8.16 -5.46
C TRP A 89 0.72 -7.52 -5.40
N THR A 90 1.33 -7.63 -4.21
CA THR A 90 2.67 -7.14 -3.90
C THR A 90 3.35 -8.11 -2.91
N PRO A 91 4.68 -8.15 -2.86
CA PRO A 91 5.41 -8.86 -1.84
C PRO A 91 5.28 -8.14 -0.48
N PRO A 92 4.82 -8.80 0.59
CA PRO A 92 4.67 -8.16 1.89
C PRO A 92 6.01 -7.79 2.53
N LEU A 93 5.97 -6.74 3.34
CA LEU A 93 7.01 -6.44 4.31
C LEU A 93 6.92 -7.44 5.48
N MET A 94 8.05 -8.06 5.80
CA MET A 94 8.21 -8.99 6.91
C MET A 94 9.16 -8.37 7.95
N PHE A 95 8.95 -8.69 9.23
CA PHE A 95 9.91 -8.43 10.28
C PHE A 95 10.63 -9.73 10.63
N LYS A 96 11.96 -9.73 10.60
CA LYS A 96 12.81 -10.86 10.92
C LYS A 96 13.50 -10.66 12.27
N TYR A 97 13.23 -11.59 13.19
CA TYR A 97 13.82 -11.60 14.53
C TYR A 97 15.25 -12.16 14.54
N PRO A 98 16.07 -11.86 15.58
CA PRO A 98 17.43 -12.39 15.72
C PRO A 98 17.51 -13.93 15.80
N ASN A 99 16.43 -14.61 16.19
CA ASN A 99 16.33 -16.07 16.19
C ASN A 99 16.10 -16.69 14.80
N GLY A 100 15.95 -15.86 13.75
CA GLY A 100 15.69 -16.28 12.38
C GLY A 100 14.21 -16.41 12.00
N SER A 101 13.27 -16.36 12.95
CA SER A 101 11.84 -16.36 12.65
C SER A 101 11.39 -15.05 12.02
N THR A 102 10.31 -15.10 11.23
CA THR A 102 9.74 -13.92 10.56
C THR A 102 8.23 -13.83 10.78
N VAL A 103 7.72 -12.61 10.92
CA VAL A 103 6.29 -12.29 10.98
C VAL A 103 5.94 -11.29 9.87
N MET A 104 4.76 -11.39 9.27
CA MET A 104 4.26 -10.36 8.34
C MET A 104 3.96 -9.08 9.13
N VAL A 105 4.48 -7.94 8.68
CA VAL A 105 4.15 -6.64 9.26
C VAL A 105 2.69 -6.32 8.93
N ASN A 106 1.91 -5.84 9.90
CA ASN A 106 0.49 -5.58 9.67
C ASN A 106 0.30 -4.50 8.59
N GLN A 107 -0.69 -4.71 7.71
CA GLN A 107 -1.08 -3.76 6.66
C GLN A 107 -2.31 -2.99 7.14
N ASP A 108 -2.12 -1.89 7.87
CA ASP A 108 -3.22 -1.07 8.37
C ASP A 108 -4.00 -0.45 7.20
N GLY A 109 -5.33 -0.58 7.24
CA GLY A 109 -6.21 -0.19 6.14
C GLY A 109 -6.02 -0.98 4.84
N GLY A 110 -5.24 -2.06 4.82
CA GLY A 110 -4.99 -2.89 3.64
C GLY A 110 -4.23 -2.14 2.54
N MET A 111 -4.77 -2.16 1.32
CA MET A 111 -4.21 -1.45 0.17
C MET A 111 -5.23 -0.43 -0.37
N LEU A 112 -4.77 0.76 -0.76
CA LEU A 112 -5.53 1.66 -1.63
C LEU A 112 -5.01 1.56 -3.06
N ALA A 113 -5.89 1.23 -4.00
CA ALA A 113 -5.62 1.32 -5.43
C ALA A 113 -6.13 2.67 -5.96
N TYR A 114 -5.20 3.56 -6.30
CA TYR A 114 -5.53 4.85 -6.90
C TYR A 114 -5.61 4.71 -8.42
N TYR A 115 -6.69 5.23 -9.00
CA TYR A 115 -6.90 5.36 -10.44
C TYR A 115 -6.89 6.83 -10.81
N PHE A 116 -5.90 7.26 -11.60
CA PHE A 116 -5.75 8.65 -12.03
C PHE A 116 -5.97 8.80 -13.54
N VAL A 117 -6.84 9.73 -13.92
CA VAL A 117 -7.15 10.11 -15.31
C VAL A 117 -6.18 11.22 -15.74
N TYR A 118 -4.89 10.89 -15.84
CA TYR A 118 -3.82 11.81 -16.23
C TYR A 118 -3.61 11.88 -17.74
N GLY A 119 -3.02 12.99 -18.21
CA GLY A 119 -2.71 13.25 -19.61
C GLY A 119 -3.92 13.64 -20.47
N GLU A 120 -3.68 13.80 -21.77
CA GLU A 120 -4.74 14.03 -22.76
C GLU A 120 -5.35 12.70 -23.21
N ASP A 121 -6.69 12.61 -23.21
CA ASP A 121 -7.48 11.47 -23.70
C ASP A 121 -7.03 10.05 -23.20
N PRO A 122 -6.80 9.85 -21.88
CA PRO A 122 -6.44 8.55 -21.33
C PRO A 122 -7.52 7.50 -21.57
N LYS A 123 -7.11 6.26 -21.87
CA LYS A 123 -8.00 5.12 -22.15
C LYS A 123 -8.14 4.19 -20.95
N PRO A 124 -9.27 3.48 -20.81
CA PRO A 124 -9.38 2.38 -19.85
C PRO A 124 -8.39 1.28 -20.22
N PHE A 125 -8.04 0.44 -19.24
CA PHE A 125 -7.32 -0.81 -19.52
C PHE A 125 -8.12 -1.69 -20.49
N PRO A 126 -7.51 -2.22 -21.58
CA PRO A 126 -8.20 -3.11 -22.51
C PRO A 126 -8.57 -4.47 -21.88
N GLU A 127 -9.45 -5.22 -22.53
CA GLU A 127 -9.76 -6.58 -22.08
C GLU A 127 -8.53 -7.50 -22.22
N GLY A 128 -8.30 -8.33 -21.20
CA GLY A 128 -7.12 -9.18 -21.06
C GLY A 128 -5.89 -8.48 -20.51
N PHE A 129 -5.96 -7.18 -20.15
CA PHE A 129 -4.80 -6.40 -19.75
C PHE A 129 -4.16 -6.87 -18.44
N ARG A 130 -2.84 -6.99 -18.43
CA ARG A 130 -2.04 -7.33 -17.25
C ARG A 130 -0.65 -6.74 -17.32
N MET A 131 -0.13 -6.26 -16.19
CA MET A 131 1.19 -5.62 -16.13
C MET A 131 1.84 -5.75 -14.75
N MET A 132 3.17 -5.60 -14.71
CA MET A 132 3.95 -5.51 -13.48
C MET A 132 4.74 -4.19 -13.42
N ALA A 133 4.75 -3.50 -12.28
CA ALA A 133 5.67 -2.40 -11.98
C ALA A 133 6.87 -2.87 -11.13
N GLY A 134 7.90 -2.05 -10.95
CA GLY A 134 9.12 -2.41 -10.19
C GLY A 134 9.96 -3.54 -10.80
N ASN A 135 10.95 -4.06 -10.05
CA ASN A 135 11.81 -5.18 -10.48
C ASN A 135 12.43 -5.93 -9.29
N GLN A 136 11.93 -7.13 -9.01
CA GLN A 136 12.33 -8.00 -7.89
C GLN A 136 13.83 -8.29 -7.73
N PHE A 137 14.63 -8.11 -8.79
CA PHE A 137 16.07 -8.39 -8.77
C PHE A 137 16.95 -7.20 -8.37
N LEU A 138 16.40 -5.98 -8.26
CA LEU A 138 17.20 -4.81 -7.92
C LEU A 138 17.50 -4.76 -6.41
N ARG A 139 18.71 -4.28 -6.09
CA ARG A 139 19.23 -4.09 -4.72
C ARG A 139 20.07 -2.81 -4.60
N ASN A 140 19.90 -1.87 -5.53
CA ASN A 140 20.64 -0.61 -5.55
C ASN A 140 19.92 0.47 -6.38
N PHE A 141 19.92 1.71 -5.90
CA PHE A 141 19.56 2.91 -6.65
C PHE A 141 20.70 3.92 -6.53
N THR A 142 21.07 4.54 -7.64
CA THR A 142 22.19 5.49 -7.71
C THR A 142 21.76 6.91 -8.02
N GLY A 143 20.45 7.18 -8.05
CA GLY A 143 19.91 8.52 -8.21
C GLY A 143 19.92 9.33 -6.90
N PRO A 144 19.65 10.64 -6.97
CA PRO A 144 19.46 11.48 -5.80
C PRO A 144 18.21 11.04 -5.00
N VAL A 145 18.25 11.16 -3.68
CA VAL A 145 17.07 11.03 -2.80
C VAL A 145 17.12 12.15 -1.75
N PRO A 146 16.09 13.00 -1.62
CA PRO A 146 14.92 13.09 -2.50
C PRO A 146 15.31 13.50 -3.92
N ASP A 147 14.42 13.23 -4.87
CA ASP A 147 14.56 13.68 -6.25
C ASP A 147 14.69 15.21 -6.36
N PRO A 148 15.48 15.73 -7.32
CA PRO A 148 15.41 17.13 -7.71
C PRO A 148 14.03 17.46 -8.28
N ALA A 149 13.71 18.75 -8.36
CA ALA A 149 12.45 19.20 -8.95
C ALA A 149 12.29 18.62 -10.37
N LYS A 150 11.08 18.15 -10.70
CA LYS A 150 10.76 17.52 -12.00
C LYS A 150 11.10 18.38 -13.22
N SER A 151 11.19 19.71 -13.07
CA SER A 151 11.65 20.66 -14.09
C SER A 151 13.14 20.55 -14.43
N ASP A 152 13.92 20.00 -13.50
CA ASP A 152 15.38 20.01 -13.52
C ASP A 152 15.95 18.63 -13.89
N TRP A 153 15.08 17.64 -14.10
CA TRP A 153 15.44 16.27 -14.44
C TRP A 153 16.21 16.18 -15.76
N THR A 154 17.39 15.59 -15.69
CA THR A 154 18.25 15.31 -16.84
C THR A 154 17.69 14.17 -17.72
N ALA A 155 18.32 13.94 -18.88
CA ALA A 155 17.96 12.81 -19.75
C ALA A 155 18.21 11.45 -19.07
N ASP A 156 19.26 11.34 -18.24
CA ASP A 156 19.60 10.10 -17.53
C ASP A 156 18.54 9.77 -16.45
N GLU A 157 18.02 10.79 -15.77
CA GLU A 157 16.93 10.67 -14.80
C GLU A 157 15.57 10.36 -15.43
N GLN A 158 15.42 10.62 -16.74
CA GLN A 158 14.22 10.32 -17.54
C GLN A 158 14.35 9.00 -18.32
N THR A 159 15.42 8.21 -18.10
CA THR A 159 15.50 6.84 -18.62
C THR A 159 14.43 5.96 -17.98
N GLN A 160 13.87 5.01 -18.73
CA GLN A 160 12.85 4.08 -18.22
C GLN A 160 13.33 3.31 -16.98
N PHE A 161 14.62 2.99 -16.90
CA PHE A 161 15.22 2.42 -15.69
C PHE A 161 15.13 3.38 -14.50
N SER A 162 15.58 4.63 -14.65
CA SER A 162 15.49 5.63 -13.58
C SER A 162 14.04 5.90 -13.15
N LEU A 163 13.13 6.09 -14.11
CA LEU A 163 11.70 6.31 -13.88
C LEU A 163 11.05 5.15 -13.12
N SER A 164 11.36 3.89 -13.47
CA SER A 164 10.82 2.71 -12.77
C SER A 164 11.35 2.52 -11.34
N GLN A 165 12.44 3.18 -10.96
CA GLN A 165 12.91 3.24 -9.57
C GLN A 165 12.33 4.45 -8.83
N LYS A 166 12.22 5.59 -9.51
CA LYS A 166 11.51 6.78 -9.02
C LYS A 166 10.00 6.55 -8.82
N ALA A 167 9.47 5.47 -9.38
CA ALA A 167 8.11 4.97 -9.19
C ALA A 167 7.85 4.26 -7.85
N LEU A 168 8.88 4.08 -7.01
CA LEU A 168 8.78 3.51 -5.66
C LEU A 168 8.69 4.63 -4.61
N GLY A 169 7.87 4.44 -3.57
CA GLY A 169 7.83 5.31 -2.40
C GLY A 169 7.89 4.52 -1.09
N PHE A 170 8.66 5.01 -0.14
CA PHE A 170 8.89 4.44 1.19
C PHE A 170 8.85 5.56 2.21
N ASN A 171 7.64 6.03 2.53
CA ASN A 171 7.43 7.34 3.13
C ASN A 171 6.99 7.18 4.59
N CYS A 172 7.65 7.86 5.53
CA CYS A 172 7.26 7.83 6.93
C CYS A 172 5.90 8.51 7.13
N LEU A 173 5.08 7.91 7.99
CA LEU A 173 3.85 8.51 8.47
C LEU A 173 4.09 9.12 9.86
N HIS A 174 3.65 10.37 10.00
CA HIS A 174 3.76 11.17 11.21
C HIS A 174 2.70 12.27 11.15
N TYR A 175 1.43 11.91 11.44
CA TYR A 175 0.25 12.76 11.22
C TYR A 175 0.23 14.07 12.06
N ASN A 176 1.16 14.20 13.00
CA ASN A 176 1.36 15.40 13.81
C ASN A 176 2.41 16.39 13.25
N THR A 177 3.04 16.08 12.10
CA THR A 177 4.05 16.92 11.45
C THR A 177 3.76 17.06 9.95
N THR A 178 4.72 17.58 9.16
CA THR A 178 4.56 17.72 7.70
C THR A 178 4.77 16.36 7.03
N ASP A 179 3.71 15.74 6.51
CA ASP A 179 3.77 14.47 5.79
C ASP A 179 4.81 14.45 4.65
N GLU A 180 5.45 13.31 4.45
CA GLU A 180 6.29 13.07 3.28
C GLU A 180 5.44 12.94 2.00
N GLY A 181 5.93 13.53 0.92
CA GLY A 181 5.28 13.51 -0.38
C GLY A 181 5.28 12.11 -0.99
N SER A 182 4.33 11.85 -1.89
CA SER A 182 4.31 10.58 -2.63
C SER A 182 5.60 10.39 -3.43
N LEU A 183 6.09 9.15 -3.48
CA LEU A 183 7.32 8.74 -4.15
C LEU A 183 8.58 9.52 -3.70
N GLN A 184 8.63 10.01 -2.45
CA GLN A 184 9.76 10.82 -1.97
C GLN A 184 11.06 10.02 -1.74
N ARG A 185 10.95 8.72 -1.43
CA ARG A 185 12.09 7.84 -1.12
C ARG A 185 11.95 6.49 -1.81
N HIS A 186 12.98 6.06 -2.53
CA HIS A 186 12.95 4.89 -3.40
C HIS A 186 13.59 3.63 -2.78
N TYR A 187 13.72 3.57 -1.44
CA TYR A 187 14.36 2.48 -0.69
C TYR A 187 13.74 2.30 0.69
N LEU A 188 13.77 1.07 1.21
CA LEU A 188 13.38 0.75 2.58
C LEU A 188 14.42 1.34 3.55
N PRO A 189 14.06 2.29 4.43
CA PRO A 189 15.00 2.84 5.41
C PRO A 189 15.49 1.77 6.39
N GLU A 190 16.70 1.95 6.92
CA GLU A 190 17.20 1.13 8.03
C GLU A 190 16.27 1.21 9.25
N LYS A 191 16.18 0.12 10.03
CA LYS A 191 15.25 0.05 11.18
C LYS A 191 15.42 1.20 12.17
N SER A 192 16.66 1.62 12.45
CA SER A 192 16.94 2.78 13.31
C SER A 192 16.26 4.06 12.81
N PHE A 193 16.27 4.32 11.50
CA PHE A 193 15.56 5.45 10.91
C PHE A 193 14.04 5.30 11.05
N LEU A 194 13.50 4.09 10.83
CA LEU A 194 12.06 3.83 10.99
C LEU A 194 11.59 4.05 12.43
N ASP A 195 12.29 3.47 13.41
CA ASP A 195 12.03 3.64 14.85
C ASP A 195 12.08 5.13 15.26
N GLU A 196 12.98 5.92 14.68
CA GLU A 196 13.15 7.34 14.99
C GLU A 196 12.14 8.28 14.30
N ASN A 197 11.65 7.95 13.10
CA ASN A 197 10.93 8.89 12.22
C ASN A 197 9.53 8.44 11.77
N CYS A 198 9.23 7.15 11.71
CA CYS A 198 7.98 6.60 11.18
C CYS A 198 6.98 6.24 12.31
N TRP A 199 6.60 7.22 13.13
CA TRP A 199 5.81 7.00 14.35
C TRP A 199 4.40 6.47 14.12
N ASP A 200 3.77 6.82 12.99
CA ASP A 200 2.45 6.33 12.57
C ASP A 200 2.56 5.25 11.46
N GLY A 201 3.75 4.65 11.29
CA GLY A 201 4.04 3.58 10.34
C GLY A 201 4.77 4.03 9.07
N LEU A 202 4.94 3.09 8.14
CA LEU A 202 5.63 3.28 6.86
C LEU A 202 4.63 3.09 5.70
N ARG A 203 4.49 4.10 4.85
CA ARG A 203 3.66 4.05 3.63
C ARG A 203 4.49 3.61 2.45
N LEU A 204 4.22 2.42 1.94
CA LEU A 204 4.78 1.89 0.70
C LEU A 204 3.90 2.31 -0.46
N GLU A 205 4.55 2.71 -1.55
CA GLU A 205 3.90 3.28 -2.73
C GLU A 205 4.53 2.73 -4.02
N LEU A 206 3.72 2.49 -5.04
CA LEU A 206 4.16 2.00 -6.34
C LEU A 206 3.32 2.59 -7.47
N MET A 207 3.92 3.42 -8.31
CA MET A 207 3.31 3.91 -9.55
C MET A 207 3.55 2.92 -10.69
N PHE A 208 2.49 2.55 -11.42
CA PHE A 208 2.59 1.73 -12.61
C PHE A 208 2.89 2.57 -13.86
N PRO A 209 3.58 2.00 -14.86
CA PRO A 209 3.73 2.66 -16.15
C PRO A 209 2.36 2.85 -16.81
N SER A 210 2.08 4.04 -17.36
CA SER A 210 0.78 4.37 -17.97
C SER A 210 0.82 4.70 -19.46
N CYS A 211 1.99 4.68 -20.09
CA CYS A 211 2.14 4.81 -21.54
C CYS A 211 2.13 3.42 -22.19
N TRP A 212 1.15 3.15 -23.04
CA TRP A 212 0.92 1.85 -23.65
C TRP A 212 1.25 1.86 -25.15
N ASN A 213 1.76 0.74 -25.66
CA ASN A 213 2.13 0.57 -27.06
C ASN A 213 0.93 0.56 -28.06
N GLY A 214 -0.29 0.76 -27.56
CA GLY A 214 -1.52 0.86 -28.36
C GLY A 214 -2.02 -0.48 -28.93
N LYS A 215 -1.41 -1.61 -28.57
CA LYS A 215 -1.64 -2.91 -29.23
C LYS A 215 -1.70 -4.11 -28.30
N ASP A 216 -0.69 -4.29 -27.45
CA ASP A 216 -0.46 -5.55 -26.74
C ASP A 216 -1.01 -5.46 -25.32
N VAL A 217 -2.03 -6.27 -25.01
CA VAL A 217 -2.63 -6.33 -23.66
C VAL A 217 -1.70 -6.97 -22.62
N ASP A 218 -0.59 -7.54 -23.09
CA ASP A 218 0.45 -8.16 -22.30
C ASP A 218 1.75 -8.32 -23.12
N SER A 219 2.87 -8.54 -22.44
CA SER A 219 4.15 -8.97 -23.02
C SER A 219 4.73 -10.17 -22.27
N THR A 220 5.68 -10.89 -22.86
CA THR A 220 6.30 -12.09 -22.24
C THR A 220 6.97 -11.83 -20.89
N ASP A 221 7.34 -10.59 -20.60
CA ASP A 221 7.91 -10.11 -19.35
C ASP A 221 6.92 -9.30 -18.49
N HIS A 222 5.65 -9.23 -18.91
CA HIS A 222 4.56 -8.43 -18.34
C HIS A 222 4.90 -6.93 -18.12
N LYS A 223 5.90 -6.41 -18.85
CA LYS A 223 6.49 -5.08 -18.68
C LYS A 223 6.68 -4.33 -20.00
N SER A 224 7.33 -4.95 -20.99
CA SER A 224 7.75 -4.29 -22.25
C SER A 224 6.64 -3.76 -23.18
N HIS A 225 5.37 -4.09 -22.93
CA HIS A 225 4.22 -3.46 -23.62
C HIS A 225 3.82 -2.09 -23.01
N MET A 226 4.42 -1.72 -21.87
CA MET A 226 4.20 -0.45 -21.16
C MET A 226 5.51 0.34 -20.99
N ALA A 227 5.37 1.65 -20.80
CA ALA A 227 6.44 2.57 -20.45
C ALA A 227 5.96 3.61 -19.42
N TYR A 228 6.89 4.15 -18.64
CA TYR A 228 6.64 5.31 -17.80
C TYR A 228 6.63 6.59 -18.66
N PRO A 229 5.70 7.53 -18.42
CA PRO A 229 5.83 8.88 -18.94
C PRO A 229 7.04 9.57 -18.31
N ASN A 230 7.55 10.63 -18.94
CA ASN A 230 8.83 11.23 -18.56
C ASN A 230 8.85 11.87 -17.15
N LEU A 231 7.71 12.06 -16.48
CA LEU A 231 7.61 12.52 -15.09
C LEU A 231 7.04 11.46 -14.13
N VAL A 232 7.23 10.17 -14.43
CA VAL A 232 6.79 8.97 -13.69
C VAL A 232 5.27 8.75 -13.69
N ASN A 233 4.49 9.68 -13.14
CA ASN A 233 3.03 9.56 -13.05
C ASN A 233 2.31 10.31 -14.18
N ASP A 234 2.92 11.38 -14.68
CA ASP A 234 2.37 12.30 -15.68
C ASP A 234 3.48 12.73 -16.67
N GLY A 235 3.18 13.67 -17.56
CA GLY A 235 4.12 14.16 -18.57
C GLY A 235 3.95 13.44 -19.91
N THR A 236 4.94 13.55 -20.78
CA THR A 236 4.89 13.02 -22.16
C THR A 236 5.22 11.53 -22.19
N CYS A 237 4.48 10.76 -22.99
CA CYS A 237 4.81 9.38 -23.28
C CYS A 237 5.96 9.28 -24.30
N PRO A 238 6.87 8.30 -24.18
CA PRO A 238 7.94 8.10 -25.15
C PRO A 238 7.40 7.55 -26.49
N ASP A 239 8.17 7.79 -27.56
CA ASP A 239 7.91 7.26 -28.90
C ASP A 239 7.61 5.74 -28.88
N GLY A 240 6.53 5.34 -29.55
CA GLY A 240 6.02 3.96 -29.58
C GLY A 240 5.11 3.57 -28.41
N PHE A 241 4.87 4.46 -27.44
CA PHE A 241 3.97 4.26 -26.29
C PHE A 241 2.97 5.42 -26.12
N GLU A 242 2.59 6.08 -27.21
CA GLU A 242 1.82 7.32 -27.19
C GLU A 242 0.38 7.17 -26.67
N THR A 243 -0.13 5.94 -26.52
CA THR A 243 -1.48 5.71 -25.98
C THR A 243 -1.45 5.74 -24.46
N ARG A 244 -1.96 6.82 -23.85
CA ARG A 244 -2.11 6.90 -22.40
C ARG A 244 -3.23 5.96 -21.92
N LEU A 245 -2.95 5.17 -20.88
CA LEU A 245 -3.96 4.48 -20.09
C LEU A 245 -4.23 5.23 -18.78
N VAL A 246 -5.35 4.93 -18.13
CA VAL A 246 -5.60 5.31 -16.73
C VAL A 246 -4.41 4.85 -15.87
N SER A 247 -3.86 5.76 -15.06
CA SER A 247 -2.67 5.47 -14.27
C SER A 247 -3.05 4.79 -12.97
N LEU A 248 -2.40 3.67 -12.66
CA LEU A 248 -2.62 2.87 -11.46
C LEU A 248 -1.49 3.12 -10.46
N PHE A 249 -1.85 3.29 -9.19
CA PHE A 249 -0.89 3.48 -8.11
C PHE A 249 -1.34 2.72 -6.87
N PHE A 250 -0.45 1.90 -6.32
CA PHE A 250 -0.70 1.22 -5.06
C PHE A 250 -0.15 2.03 -3.91
N GLU A 251 -0.91 2.08 -2.83
CA GLU A 251 -0.50 2.61 -1.54
C GLU A 251 -0.83 1.56 -0.47
N THR A 252 0.11 1.29 0.43
CA THR A 252 -0.06 0.31 1.52
C THR A 252 0.64 0.84 2.74
N LYS A 253 -0.09 1.01 3.84
CA LYS A 253 0.51 1.36 5.13
C LYS A 253 0.94 0.07 5.84
N TYR A 254 2.15 0.10 6.41
CA TYR A 254 2.67 -0.96 7.27
C TYR A 254 2.92 -0.43 8.69
N ASP A 255 2.48 -1.18 9.69
CA ASP A 255 2.66 -0.84 11.11
C ASP A 255 4.08 -1.14 11.61
N THR A 256 5.06 -0.41 11.07
CA THR A 256 6.47 -0.55 11.48
C THR A 256 6.73 -0.09 12.91
N GLN A 257 5.89 0.83 13.43
CA GLN A 257 5.98 1.35 14.79
C GLN A 257 5.78 0.27 15.87
N ASP A 258 5.04 -0.80 15.57
CA ASP A 258 4.79 -1.91 16.49
C ASP A 258 6.07 -2.72 16.81
N PHE A 259 7.12 -2.52 16.01
CA PHE A 259 8.45 -3.12 16.19
C PHE A 259 9.48 -2.13 16.74
N ALA A 260 9.09 -0.90 17.13
CA ALA A 260 10.01 0.09 17.67
C ALA A 260 10.68 -0.41 18.95
N GLY A 261 12.02 -0.36 19.00
CA GLY A 261 12.80 -0.91 20.12
C GLY A 261 12.84 -2.44 20.24
N VAL A 262 12.25 -3.18 19.29
CA VAL A 262 12.40 -4.64 19.15
C VAL A 262 13.63 -4.93 18.29
N ASP A 263 14.53 -5.80 18.75
CA ASP A 263 15.68 -6.26 17.96
C ASP A 263 15.21 -7.07 16.74
N GLY A 264 15.77 -6.78 15.57
CA GLY A 264 15.47 -7.46 14.30
C GLY A 264 15.67 -6.54 13.09
N GLU A 265 15.20 -6.97 11.93
CA GLU A 265 15.32 -6.24 10.66
C GLU A 265 14.02 -6.35 9.84
N PHE A 266 13.70 -5.32 9.06
CA PHE A 266 12.63 -5.38 8.07
C PHE A 266 13.16 -5.91 6.74
N ILE A 267 12.40 -6.78 6.10
CA ILE A 267 12.78 -7.45 4.86
C ILE A 267 11.54 -7.83 4.05
N PHE A 268 11.57 -7.68 2.74
CA PHE A 268 10.47 -8.15 1.88
C PHE A 268 10.53 -9.67 1.65
N SER A 269 9.37 -10.26 1.38
CA SER A 269 9.20 -11.70 1.17
C SER A 269 10.09 -12.32 0.09
N MET A 270 10.55 -11.57 -0.92
CA MET A 270 11.49 -12.06 -1.97
C MET A 270 12.97 -12.02 -1.55
N GLY A 271 13.26 -11.75 -0.28
CA GLY A 271 14.62 -11.69 0.25
C GLY A 271 15.31 -10.36 -0.04
N ASP A 272 14.57 -9.25 -0.07
CA ASP A 272 15.11 -7.91 -0.24
C ASP A 272 15.05 -7.09 1.06
N PRO A 273 16.20 -6.81 1.72
CA PRO A 273 16.28 -5.91 2.87
C PRO A 273 16.48 -4.43 2.47
N THR A 274 16.53 -4.11 1.16
CA THR A 274 16.84 -2.77 0.64
C THR A 274 15.63 -2.02 0.07
N GLY A 275 14.58 -2.74 -0.34
CA GLY A 275 13.36 -2.21 -0.93
C GLY A 275 13.43 -1.84 -2.41
N TYR A 276 14.61 -1.84 -3.03
CA TYR A 276 14.76 -1.59 -4.47
C TYR A 276 14.10 -2.68 -5.34
N GLY A 277 13.92 -3.88 -4.78
CA GLY A 277 13.21 -5.01 -5.36
C GLY A 277 11.70 -4.98 -5.14
N TYR A 278 11.15 -3.94 -4.50
CA TYR A 278 9.70 -3.81 -4.38
C TYR A 278 9.07 -3.68 -5.78
N HIS A 279 7.97 -4.38 -5.96
CA HIS A 279 7.25 -4.52 -7.21
C HIS A 279 5.78 -4.78 -6.90
N GLY A 280 4.99 -4.86 -7.95
CA GLY A 280 3.57 -5.12 -7.81
C GLY A 280 2.95 -5.38 -9.16
N ASP A 281 1.82 -6.06 -9.09
CA ASP A 281 1.29 -6.83 -10.19
C ASP A 281 -0.20 -6.60 -10.30
N PHE A 282 -0.68 -6.56 -11.53
CA PHE A 282 -2.04 -6.21 -11.85
C PHE A 282 -2.59 -7.07 -12.97
N ILE A 283 -3.78 -7.63 -12.77
CA ILE A 283 -4.63 -8.16 -13.85
C ILE A 283 -5.96 -7.41 -13.79
N GLN A 284 -6.31 -6.78 -14.92
CA GLN A 284 -7.55 -6.05 -15.14
C GLN A 284 -8.76 -6.97 -14.92
N GLY A 285 -9.68 -6.56 -14.05
CA GLY A 285 -10.93 -7.27 -13.76
C GLY A 285 -12.13 -6.35 -13.54
N TRP A 286 -12.09 -5.10 -14.00
CA TRP A 286 -13.33 -4.30 -14.06
C TRP A 286 -14.33 -4.92 -15.04
N GLN A 287 -15.62 -4.80 -14.70
CA GLN A 287 -16.72 -5.13 -15.62
C GLN A 287 -16.56 -4.37 -16.95
N THR A 288 -16.75 -5.07 -18.08
CA THR A 288 -16.55 -4.54 -19.44
C THR A 288 -17.25 -3.19 -19.64
N GLY A 289 -16.48 -2.18 -20.08
CA GLY A 289 -16.97 -0.82 -20.34
C GLY A 289 -17.32 0.01 -19.10
N PHE A 290 -17.21 -0.53 -17.87
CA PHE A 290 -17.51 0.22 -16.65
C PHE A 290 -16.38 1.18 -16.26
N LEU A 291 -15.11 0.77 -16.45
CA LEU A 291 -13.95 1.62 -16.14
C LEU A 291 -13.96 2.93 -16.95
N GLU A 292 -14.36 2.91 -18.23
CA GLU A 292 -14.53 4.11 -19.07
C GLU A 292 -15.62 5.06 -18.55
N GLN A 293 -16.72 4.51 -18.03
CA GLN A 293 -17.79 5.28 -17.39
C GLN A 293 -17.29 5.90 -16.08
N ALA A 294 -16.49 5.18 -15.29
CA ALA A 294 -15.89 5.70 -14.07
C ALA A 294 -14.90 6.84 -14.36
N MET A 295 -14.01 6.68 -15.35
CA MET A 295 -13.05 7.71 -15.77
C MET A 295 -13.71 9.03 -16.19
N SER A 296 -14.90 8.96 -16.81
CA SER A 296 -15.65 10.14 -17.27
C SER A 296 -16.65 10.69 -16.24
N GLY A 297 -17.20 9.83 -15.37
CA GLY A 297 -18.26 10.19 -14.42
C GLY A 297 -17.82 10.43 -12.97
N CYS A 298 -16.71 9.84 -12.52
CA CYS A 298 -16.21 9.99 -11.14
C CYS A 298 -15.26 11.20 -11.02
N THR A 299 -15.85 12.39 -10.95
CA THR A 299 -15.14 13.69 -11.03
C THR A 299 -15.03 14.42 -9.68
N ASN A 300 -15.43 13.79 -8.56
CA ASN A 300 -15.39 14.44 -7.26
C ASN A 300 -13.93 14.61 -6.76
N PRO A 301 -13.48 15.83 -6.41
CA PRO A 301 -12.10 16.08 -5.98
C PRO A 301 -11.70 15.39 -4.67
N SER A 302 -12.63 14.78 -3.92
CA SER A 302 -12.30 13.92 -2.78
C SER A 302 -11.61 12.61 -3.20
N GLY A 303 -11.87 12.14 -4.44
CA GLY A 303 -11.51 10.80 -4.91
C GLY A 303 -12.10 9.66 -4.10
N GLN A 304 -13.07 9.89 -3.21
CA GLN A 304 -13.72 8.82 -2.43
C GLN A 304 -14.69 8.05 -3.33
N VAL A 305 -14.70 6.71 -3.25
CA VAL A 305 -15.59 5.89 -4.09
C VAL A 305 -17.06 6.11 -3.77
N GLN A 306 -17.39 6.39 -2.50
CA GLN A 306 -18.74 6.70 -2.03
C GLN A 306 -19.29 8.02 -2.62
N ASP A 307 -18.41 8.91 -3.07
CA ASP A 307 -18.76 10.19 -3.69
C ASP A 307 -19.04 10.06 -5.21
N CYS A 308 -18.83 8.88 -5.82
CA CYS A 308 -19.18 8.63 -7.23
C CYS A 308 -20.45 7.78 -7.36
N PRO A 309 -21.55 8.31 -7.92
CA PRO A 309 -22.85 7.62 -7.99
C PRO A 309 -22.91 6.44 -8.97
N LEU A 310 -21.81 6.13 -9.67
CA LEU A 310 -21.70 4.94 -10.52
C LEU A 310 -21.30 3.69 -9.73
N PHE A 311 -20.52 3.85 -8.67
CA PHE A 311 -19.97 2.72 -7.91
C PHE A 311 -21.02 2.10 -6.98
N ASN A 312 -21.09 0.77 -7.00
CA ASN A 312 -21.83 0.00 -6.01
C ASN A 312 -20.82 -0.43 -4.94
N THR A 313 -20.89 0.20 -3.77
CA THR A 313 -20.00 -0.10 -2.64
C THR A 313 -20.55 -1.23 -1.76
N GLN A 314 -19.66 -2.01 -1.16
CA GLN A 314 -19.95 -3.02 -0.14
C GLN A 314 -19.32 -2.64 1.21
N SER A 315 -19.71 -3.29 2.30
CA SER A 315 -19.10 -3.03 3.61
C SER A 315 -17.69 -3.62 3.73
N ASN A 316 -16.92 -3.15 4.71
CA ASN A 316 -15.59 -3.70 5.00
C ASN A 316 -15.67 -5.18 5.42
N GLU A 317 -16.73 -5.59 6.13
CA GLU A 317 -16.98 -6.96 6.53
C GLU A 317 -17.34 -7.86 5.32
N GLU A 318 -18.11 -7.34 4.37
CA GLU A 318 -18.43 -8.03 3.11
C GLU A 318 -17.15 -8.22 2.28
N ALA A 319 -16.36 -7.15 2.10
CA ALA A 319 -15.07 -7.20 1.42
C ALA A 319 -14.07 -8.17 2.09
N ALA A 320 -13.96 -8.14 3.43
CA ALA A 320 -13.10 -9.04 4.20
C ALA A 320 -13.53 -10.51 4.18
N SER A 321 -14.78 -10.80 3.80
CA SER A 321 -15.25 -12.18 3.59
C SER A 321 -14.77 -12.79 2.28
N CYS A 322 -14.30 -11.97 1.32
CA CYS A 322 -13.82 -12.44 0.04
C CYS A 322 -12.47 -13.13 0.17
N GLN A 323 -12.39 -14.40 -0.25
CA GLN A 323 -11.16 -15.19 -0.22
C GLN A 323 -11.04 -16.05 -1.47
N PHE A 324 -9.80 -16.25 -1.94
CA PHE A 324 -9.53 -17.16 -3.04
C PHE A 324 -9.15 -18.58 -2.54
N PRO A 325 -9.36 -19.64 -3.35
CA PRO A 325 -9.03 -21.00 -2.95
C PRO A 325 -7.51 -21.24 -2.94
N VAL A 326 -6.92 -21.35 -1.75
CA VAL A 326 -5.49 -21.70 -1.58
C VAL A 326 -5.22 -23.13 -2.09
N PRO A 327 -4.28 -23.35 -3.03
CA PRO A 327 -3.89 -24.67 -3.53
C PRO A 327 -3.42 -25.60 -2.41
N SER A 328 -3.65 -26.91 -2.56
CA SER A 328 -3.30 -27.89 -1.52
C SER A 328 -1.80 -27.91 -1.15
N ALA A 329 -0.92 -27.55 -2.08
CA ALA A 329 0.52 -27.44 -1.84
C ALA A 329 0.90 -26.33 -0.84
N LEU A 330 0.03 -25.33 -0.66
CA LEU A 330 0.27 -24.15 0.16
C LEU A 330 -0.57 -24.12 1.46
N LYS A 331 -1.45 -25.10 1.67
CA LYS A 331 -2.36 -25.14 2.85
C LYS A 331 -1.65 -25.36 4.18
N GLU A 332 -0.43 -25.85 4.17
CA GLU A 332 0.40 -26.05 5.36
C GLU A 332 1.34 -24.86 5.61
N GLU A 333 1.43 -23.89 4.69
CA GLU A 333 2.20 -22.67 4.89
C GLU A 333 1.42 -21.67 5.75
N ASN A 334 2.12 -21.00 6.67
CA ASN A 334 1.57 -19.87 7.41
C ASN A 334 2.17 -18.57 6.85
N PRO A 335 1.42 -17.80 6.03
CA PRO A 335 1.93 -16.57 5.43
C PRO A 335 2.18 -15.46 6.45
N LEU A 336 1.55 -15.53 7.64
CA LEU A 336 1.65 -14.48 8.67
C LEU A 336 2.85 -14.69 9.60
N PHE A 337 3.34 -15.92 9.77
CA PHE A 337 4.48 -16.24 10.62
C PHE A 337 5.20 -17.52 10.16
N ASN A 338 6.52 -17.48 10.11
CA ASN A 338 7.36 -18.66 9.89
C ASN A 338 8.52 -18.71 10.90
N LEU A 339 8.81 -19.89 11.44
CA LEU A 339 9.88 -20.12 12.42
C LEU A 339 11.26 -20.15 11.77
N HIS A 340 11.35 -20.44 10.47
CA HIS A 340 12.58 -20.80 9.77
C HIS A 340 12.95 -19.83 8.64
N GLY A 341 12.85 -18.52 8.88
CA GLY A 341 13.10 -17.49 7.86
C GLY A 341 11.88 -17.22 6.99
N LEU A 342 12.11 -16.76 5.76
CA LEU A 342 11.03 -16.47 4.80
C LEU A 342 10.41 -17.77 4.24
N LEU A 343 9.11 -17.74 3.92
CA LEU A 343 8.44 -18.89 3.28
C LEU A 343 9.06 -19.22 1.93
N GLY A 344 9.17 -20.52 1.62
CA GLY A 344 9.82 -21.01 0.39
C GLY A 344 11.35 -21.06 0.46
N ASP A 345 11.93 -21.00 1.67
CA ASP A 345 13.37 -20.97 1.93
C ASP A 345 14.10 -19.83 1.18
N VAL A 346 13.41 -18.70 0.99
CA VAL A 346 13.90 -17.55 0.23
C VAL A 346 15.18 -16.98 0.85
N PRO A 347 16.31 -16.96 0.10
CA PRO A 347 17.56 -16.43 0.62
C PRO A 347 17.50 -14.91 0.73
N ILE A 348 18.04 -14.37 1.82
CA ILE A 348 18.25 -12.93 1.99
C ILE A 348 19.42 -12.51 1.09
N GLN A 349 19.16 -11.61 0.14
CA GLN A 349 20.16 -11.17 -0.84
C GLN A 349 20.41 -9.67 -0.70
N LEU A 350 21.59 -9.35 -0.15
CA LEU A 350 22.09 -7.98 0.03
C LEU A 350 22.57 -7.39 -1.30
N GLY A 351 22.45 -6.06 -1.43
CA GLY A 351 23.01 -5.30 -2.55
C GLY A 351 24.52 -5.06 -2.47
N PRO A 352 25.09 -4.30 -3.42
CA PRO A 352 24.42 -3.58 -4.50
C PRO A 352 24.25 -4.40 -5.80
N ALA A 353 24.73 -5.64 -5.85
CA ALA A 353 24.54 -6.52 -7.01
C ALA A 353 23.06 -6.93 -7.17
N GLN A 354 22.64 -7.27 -8.39
CA GLN A 354 21.31 -7.83 -8.60
C GLN A 354 21.17 -9.18 -7.87
N ALA A 355 19.98 -9.43 -7.35
CA ALA A 355 19.65 -10.70 -6.72
C ALA A 355 19.69 -11.84 -7.76
N THR A 356 20.24 -12.97 -7.35
CA THR A 356 20.27 -14.20 -8.15
C THR A 356 18.96 -14.97 -8.01
N LEU A 357 18.62 -15.76 -9.03
CA LEU A 357 17.49 -16.68 -8.98
C LEU A 357 17.72 -17.75 -7.91
N TYR A 358 16.64 -18.18 -7.25
CA TYR A 358 16.59 -19.29 -6.31
C TYR A 358 15.44 -20.24 -6.68
N GLY A 359 15.11 -21.20 -5.81
CA GLY A 359 13.90 -22.03 -5.96
C GLY A 359 13.80 -22.81 -7.27
N GLU A 360 12.59 -22.80 -7.86
CA GLU A 360 12.34 -23.47 -9.14
C GLU A 360 13.01 -22.72 -10.30
N ALA A 361 13.07 -21.39 -10.28
CA ALA A 361 13.67 -20.60 -11.35
C ALA A 361 15.17 -20.92 -11.54
N ALA A 362 15.92 -21.04 -10.44
CA ALA A 362 17.32 -21.46 -10.46
C ALA A 362 17.47 -22.90 -11.01
N SER A 363 16.57 -23.79 -10.60
CA SER A 363 16.58 -25.20 -11.02
C SER A 363 16.26 -25.37 -12.51
N ALA A 364 15.31 -24.59 -13.03
CA ALA A 364 14.95 -24.56 -14.44
C ALA A 364 16.10 -24.03 -15.31
N LEU A 365 16.75 -22.94 -14.90
CA LEU A 365 17.91 -22.38 -15.60
C LEU A 365 19.09 -23.37 -15.61
N ALA A 366 19.41 -23.98 -14.47
CA ALA A 366 20.47 -24.99 -14.37
C ALA A 366 20.20 -26.19 -15.29
N THR A 367 18.95 -26.66 -15.34
CA THR A 367 18.53 -27.76 -16.23
C THR A 367 18.64 -27.38 -17.70
N GLY A 368 18.22 -26.16 -18.08
CA GLY A 368 18.33 -25.64 -19.44
C GLY A 368 19.78 -25.46 -19.93
N LEU A 369 20.71 -25.19 -19.01
CA LEU A 369 22.14 -25.08 -19.28
C LEU A 369 22.91 -26.41 -19.17
N GLY A 370 22.26 -27.49 -18.71
CA GLY A 370 22.92 -28.76 -18.43
C GLY A 370 23.91 -28.72 -17.25
N ILE A 371 23.74 -27.78 -16.33
CA ILE A 371 24.63 -27.55 -15.18
C ILE A 371 24.07 -28.28 -13.94
N ILE A 372 24.93 -29.04 -13.26
CA ILE A 372 24.59 -29.69 -11.98
C ILE A 372 24.60 -28.64 -10.87
N ALA A 373 23.64 -28.70 -9.94
CA ALA A 373 23.23 -27.64 -9.02
C ALA A 373 24.29 -27.00 -8.10
N THR A 374 25.54 -27.49 -8.08
CA THR A 374 26.63 -26.96 -7.24
C THR A 374 27.34 -25.71 -7.76
N SER A 375 27.03 -25.24 -8.98
CA SER A 375 27.70 -24.06 -9.59
C SER A 375 26.73 -23.04 -10.21
N VAL A 376 25.49 -22.97 -9.73
CA VAL A 376 24.44 -22.15 -10.35
C VAL A 376 24.68 -20.65 -10.14
N ALA A 377 25.18 -20.24 -8.96
CA ALA A 377 25.41 -18.83 -8.60
C ALA A 377 26.30 -18.07 -9.60
N ASP A 378 27.43 -18.65 -10.01
CA ASP A 378 28.35 -18.02 -10.98
C ASP A 378 27.78 -18.02 -12.40
N ALA A 379 26.95 -19.01 -12.75
CA ALA A 379 26.39 -19.14 -14.10
C ALA A 379 25.25 -18.14 -14.36
N VAL A 380 24.33 -17.94 -13.39
CA VAL A 380 23.17 -17.02 -13.54
C VAL A 380 23.63 -15.59 -13.82
N SER A 381 24.69 -15.14 -13.15
CA SER A 381 25.26 -13.79 -13.28
C SER A 381 25.75 -13.47 -14.71
N SER A 382 26.01 -14.49 -15.54
CA SER A 382 26.46 -14.32 -16.93
C SER A 382 25.34 -14.23 -17.98
N ILE A 383 24.07 -14.44 -17.57
CA ILE A 383 22.93 -14.60 -18.49
C ILE A 383 21.94 -13.42 -18.39
N LEU A 384 21.96 -12.69 -17.27
CA LEU A 384 21.24 -11.42 -17.15
C LEU A 384 21.82 -10.39 -18.15
N PRO A 385 20.98 -9.58 -18.82
CA PRO A 385 21.47 -8.56 -19.74
C PRO A 385 22.30 -7.53 -18.97
N ALA A 386 23.59 -7.45 -19.30
CA ALA A 386 24.50 -6.53 -18.65
C ALA A 386 24.02 -5.07 -18.82
N ALA A 387 23.73 -4.40 -17.71
CA ALA A 387 23.60 -2.95 -17.71
C ALA A 387 24.92 -2.33 -18.22
N PRO A 388 24.88 -1.22 -18.98
CA PRO A 388 26.09 -0.55 -19.44
C PRO A 388 26.91 -0.09 -18.23
N ASN A 389 28.15 -0.57 -18.13
CA ASN A 389 29.07 -0.16 -17.07
C ASN A 389 29.23 1.38 -17.08
N PRO A 390 29.12 2.06 -15.93
CA PRO A 390 29.41 3.49 -15.86
C PRO A 390 30.89 3.74 -16.20
N PRO A 391 31.23 4.89 -16.83
CA PRO A 391 32.59 5.22 -17.16
C PRO A 391 33.42 5.41 -15.87
N VAL A 392 34.51 4.66 -15.74
CA VAL A 392 35.44 4.77 -14.61
C VAL A 392 36.25 6.04 -14.75
N GLU A 393 35.84 7.11 -14.06
CA GLU A 393 36.68 8.30 -13.90
C GLU A 393 37.74 8.05 -12.81
N ALA A 394 39.01 8.00 -13.23
CA ALA A 394 40.12 7.79 -12.34
C ALA A 394 40.48 9.08 -11.59
N HIS A 395 40.28 9.11 -10.27
CA HIS A 395 40.82 10.15 -9.39
C HIS A 395 41.87 9.61 -8.41
N PRO A 396 42.94 10.39 -8.15
CA PRO A 396 44.19 9.84 -7.62
C PRO A 396 44.18 9.61 -6.11
N THR A 397 44.85 8.53 -5.71
CA THR A 397 45.18 8.18 -4.32
C THR A 397 45.84 9.32 -3.54
N THR A 398 45.28 9.66 -2.38
CA THR A 398 45.98 10.39 -1.31
C THR A 398 46.31 9.45 -0.16
N THR A 399 47.55 9.53 0.32
CA THR A 399 48.15 8.60 1.30
C THR A 399 47.75 8.92 2.74
N ALA A 400 47.29 7.91 3.48
CA ALA A 400 47.13 7.99 4.94
C ALA A 400 48.47 7.83 5.69
N PRO A 401 48.74 8.58 6.77
CA PRO A 401 49.86 8.34 7.68
C PRO A 401 49.59 7.17 8.67
N PRO A 402 50.62 6.57 9.29
CA PRO A 402 50.50 5.30 10.00
C PRO A 402 50.05 5.40 11.46
N VAL A 403 49.44 4.31 11.94
CA VAL A 403 49.05 4.06 13.33
C VAL A 403 50.28 3.85 14.23
N VAL A 404 50.29 4.47 15.42
CA VAL A 404 51.26 4.20 16.49
C VAL A 404 50.55 3.57 17.68
N SER A 405 51.08 2.46 18.19
CA SER A 405 50.59 1.76 19.39
C SER A 405 51.21 2.30 20.68
N ALA A 406 50.43 2.35 21.76
CA ALA A 406 50.95 2.42 23.13
C ALA A 406 50.03 1.64 24.10
N LYS A 407 50.62 1.01 25.14
CA LYS A 407 49.97 0.14 26.13
C LYS A 407 50.00 0.78 27.53
N GLN A 408 49.01 0.44 28.38
CA GLN A 408 49.08 0.39 29.87
C GLN A 408 49.38 1.75 30.60
N ASN A 409 49.01 2.09 31.83
CA ASN A 409 48.21 1.58 32.97
C ASN A 409 47.74 2.84 33.78
N ALA A 410 46.99 2.87 34.90
CA ALA A 410 46.59 1.89 35.92
C ALA A 410 45.25 2.28 36.62
N ASN A 411 44.88 1.57 37.69
CA ASN A 411 43.74 1.81 38.60
C ASN A 411 43.74 3.16 39.35
N VAL A 412 42.55 3.72 39.60
CA VAL A 412 42.14 4.33 40.89
C VAL A 412 40.66 3.93 41.15
N ALA A 413 40.28 3.73 42.42
CA ALA A 413 38.95 3.28 42.84
C ALA A 413 38.21 4.32 43.70
N GLN A 414 36.94 4.02 44.05
CA GLN A 414 36.00 4.77 44.93
C GLN A 414 35.41 6.07 44.34
N ALA A 415 34.15 6.46 44.60
CA ALA A 415 33.04 5.80 45.32
C ALA A 415 31.67 6.30 44.80
N ALA A 416 30.58 5.60 45.15
CA ALA A 416 29.21 5.93 44.74
C ALA A 416 28.58 7.09 45.54
N PRO A 417 27.64 7.85 44.96
CA PRO A 417 26.76 8.78 45.67
C PRO A 417 25.41 8.16 46.04
N THR A 418 24.91 8.50 47.23
CA THR A 418 23.71 7.94 47.87
C THR A 418 22.41 8.62 47.40
N THR A 419 21.31 7.88 47.38
CA THR A 419 19.95 8.40 47.20
C THR A 419 19.48 9.23 48.41
N THR A 420 18.81 10.36 48.15
CA THR A 420 18.02 11.10 49.16
C THR A 420 16.65 11.46 48.61
N THR A 421 15.61 10.88 49.19
CA THR A 421 14.19 11.20 48.95
C THR A 421 13.75 12.40 49.77
N THR A 422 13.08 13.37 49.15
CA THR A 422 12.40 14.49 49.82
C THR A 422 10.88 14.39 49.63
N SER A 423 10.15 14.41 50.74
CA SER A 423 8.68 14.33 50.78
C SER A 423 8.02 15.70 50.64
N ALA A 424 6.97 15.80 49.82
CA ALA A 424 6.11 16.99 49.73
C ALA A 424 4.97 16.95 50.78
N PRO A 425 4.48 18.12 51.28
CA PRO A 425 3.41 18.20 52.27
C PRO A 425 1.99 18.07 51.66
N PRO A 426 0.97 17.72 52.47
CA PRO A 426 -0.40 17.46 51.99
C PRO A 426 -1.23 18.72 51.70
N PRO A 427 -2.26 18.64 50.84
CA PRO A 427 -3.13 19.77 50.50
C PRO A 427 -4.23 20.04 51.55
N PRO A 428 -4.76 21.29 51.61
CA PRO A 428 -5.85 21.68 52.52
C PRO A 428 -7.25 21.24 52.01
N PRO A 429 -8.27 21.18 52.90
CA PRO A 429 -9.62 20.72 52.56
C PRO A 429 -10.46 21.75 51.77
N PRO A 430 -11.48 21.31 51.01
CA PRO A 430 -12.27 22.17 50.14
C PRO A 430 -13.34 23.00 50.89
N ALA A 431 -13.65 24.18 50.34
CA ALA A 431 -14.73 25.07 50.80
C ALA A 431 -16.05 24.84 50.02
N PRO A 432 -17.22 25.19 50.57
CA PRO A 432 -18.52 24.80 50.01
C PRO A 432 -18.95 25.60 48.77
N THR A 433 -19.63 24.90 47.85
CA THR A 433 -20.06 25.38 46.53
C THR A 433 -21.38 26.16 46.54
N THR A 434 -21.44 27.26 45.78
CA THR A 434 -22.70 27.95 45.43
C THR A 434 -23.03 27.70 43.95
N ILE A 435 -24.24 27.21 43.65
CA ILE A 435 -24.65 26.84 42.30
C ILE A 435 -25.21 28.06 41.55
N ILE A 436 -24.72 28.33 40.34
CA ILE A 436 -25.34 29.23 39.36
C ILE A 436 -25.47 28.45 38.05
N THR A 437 -26.69 28.34 37.53
CA THR A 437 -26.99 27.64 36.28
C THR A 437 -26.91 28.57 35.07
N THR A 438 -26.01 28.27 34.13
CA THR A 438 -26.04 28.78 32.76
C THR A 438 -25.94 27.62 31.78
N THR A 439 -26.78 27.64 30.73
CA THR A 439 -26.87 26.57 29.74
C THR A 439 -25.93 26.82 28.56
N SER A 440 -24.96 25.94 28.36
CA SER A 440 -24.09 25.91 27.17
C SER A 440 -24.60 24.88 26.14
N PRO A 441 -24.21 24.99 24.84
CA PRO A 441 -24.56 24.00 23.81
C PRO A 441 -23.91 22.64 24.08
N VAL A 442 -24.60 21.57 23.68
CA VAL A 442 -24.10 20.18 23.79
C VAL A 442 -23.02 19.94 22.74
N GLN A 443 -21.80 19.62 23.18
CA GLN A 443 -20.77 19.03 22.31
C GLN A 443 -21.03 17.52 22.14
N PRO A 444 -20.66 16.92 20.99
CA PRO A 444 -20.72 15.47 20.81
C PRO A 444 -19.79 14.78 21.82
N VAL A 445 -20.31 13.77 22.50
CA VAL A 445 -19.51 12.91 23.39
C VAL A 445 -19.10 11.68 22.57
N PRO A 446 -17.80 11.45 22.32
CA PRO A 446 -17.37 10.21 21.67
C PRO A 446 -17.72 9.02 22.55
N THR A 447 -18.30 7.98 21.95
CA THR A 447 -18.61 6.74 22.66
C THR A 447 -17.54 5.71 22.32
N THR A 448 -16.54 5.59 23.19
CA THR A 448 -15.48 4.58 23.04
C THR A 448 -16.04 3.20 23.34
N ILE A 449 -15.92 2.27 22.40
CA ILE A 449 -16.17 0.85 22.64
C ILE A 449 -14.81 0.14 22.64
N GLU A 450 -14.30 -0.14 23.84
CA GLU A 450 -13.13 -1.00 24.01
C GLU A 450 -13.55 -2.46 23.81
N LYS A 451 -12.97 -3.11 22.81
CA LYS A 451 -13.16 -4.55 22.59
C LYS A 451 -11.81 -5.25 22.73
N ALA A 452 -11.60 -5.88 23.89
CA ALA A 452 -10.43 -6.70 24.13
C ALA A 452 -10.52 -7.97 23.29
N VAL A 453 -9.44 -8.28 22.55
CA VAL A 453 -9.21 -9.58 21.93
C VAL A 453 -8.10 -10.26 22.73
N GLU A 454 -8.46 -11.33 23.44
CA GLU A 454 -7.52 -12.17 24.18
C GLU A 454 -7.02 -13.30 23.27
N PHE A 455 -5.70 -13.49 23.25
CA PHE A 455 -5.06 -14.66 22.64
C PHE A 455 -3.96 -15.21 23.56
N ASP A 456 -3.89 -16.54 23.63
CA ASP A 456 -2.91 -17.23 24.47
C ASP A 456 -1.62 -17.52 23.68
N ILE A 457 -0.52 -16.92 24.09
CA ILE A 457 0.82 -17.29 23.60
C ILE A 457 1.33 -18.44 24.47
N VAL A 458 1.40 -19.65 23.90
CA VAL A 458 1.85 -20.86 24.59
C VAL A 458 3.34 -21.09 24.33
N TYR A 459 4.17 -20.98 25.36
CA TYR A 459 5.59 -21.30 25.29
C TYR A 459 5.81 -22.78 25.62
N ILE A 460 6.40 -23.53 24.69
CA ILE A 460 6.70 -24.97 24.81
C ILE A 460 8.22 -25.15 24.75
N ASP A 461 8.80 -25.75 25.78
CA ASP A 461 10.17 -26.28 25.71
C ASP A 461 10.09 -27.70 25.14
N GLN A 462 10.96 -27.99 24.17
CA GLN A 462 11.13 -29.32 23.59
C GLN A 462 12.50 -29.87 23.97
N GLU A 463 12.52 -30.93 24.80
CA GLU A 463 13.75 -31.65 25.13
C GLU A 463 14.06 -32.69 24.03
N VAL A 464 15.09 -32.42 23.23
CA VAL A 464 15.53 -33.32 22.14
C VAL A 464 16.66 -34.22 22.64
N VAL A 465 16.33 -35.47 22.98
CA VAL A 465 17.32 -36.46 23.45
C VAL A 465 17.91 -37.22 22.26
N VAL A 466 19.19 -36.97 21.99
CA VAL A 466 19.99 -37.68 20.98
C VAL A 466 20.75 -38.84 21.63
N GLN A 467 20.46 -40.08 21.22
CA GLN A 467 21.28 -41.22 21.64
C GLN A 467 22.55 -41.31 20.78
N LEU A 468 23.72 -41.29 21.42
CA LEU A 468 25.02 -41.50 20.79
C LEU A 468 25.46 -42.96 20.99
N GLY A 469 26.05 -43.57 19.96
CA GLY A 469 26.73 -44.87 20.06
C GLY A 469 28.14 -44.76 20.65
N ASP A 470 28.78 -45.92 20.87
CA ASP A 470 30.10 -46.05 21.51
C ASP A 470 31.26 -45.31 20.79
N ASN A 471 31.02 -44.84 19.56
CA ASN A 471 31.94 -44.05 18.74
C ASN A 471 31.56 -42.55 18.66
N GLY A 472 30.57 -42.09 19.43
CA GLY A 472 30.07 -40.72 19.42
C GLY A 472 29.16 -40.37 18.24
N VAL A 473 28.75 -41.33 17.41
CA VAL A 473 27.84 -41.11 16.29
C VAL A 473 26.37 -41.21 16.76
N PRO A 474 25.49 -40.26 16.39
CA PRO A 474 24.06 -40.37 16.68
C PRO A 474 23.42 -41.63 16.09
N LEU A 475 22.74 -42.40 16.93
CA LEU A 475 22.03 -43.63 16.54
C LEU A 475 20.54 -43.40 16.30
N THR A 476 19.90 -42.53 17.08
CA THR A 476 18.48 -42.17 16.98
C THR A 476 18.20 -40.90 17.79
N THR A 477 17.33 -40.05 17.25
CA THR A 477 16.68 -38.96 17.99
C THR A 477 15.35 -39.49 18.54
N LEU A 478 15.14 -39.41 19.86
CA LEU A 478 13.84 -39.74 20.43
C LEU A 478 12.87 -38.56 20.18
N ALA A 479 11.60 -38.87 19.93
CA ALA A 479 10.58 -37.85 19.70
C ALA A 479 10.47 -36.90 20.92
N PRO A 480 10.36 -35.58 20.70
CA PRO A 480 10.29 -34.62 21.80
C PRO A 480 9.04 -34.87 22.65
N VAL A 481 9.20 -34.72 23.97
CA VAL A 481 8.06 -34.65 24.90
C VAL A 481 7.75 -33.17 25.08
N ASP A 482 6.68 -32.70 24.44
CA ASP A 482 6.22 -31.32 24.56
C ASP A 482 5.90 -30.99 26.02
N ARG A 483 6.57 -29.97 26.56
CA ARG A 483 6.29 -29.46 27.89
C ARG A 483 5.98 -27.98 27.83
N THR A 484 4.70 -27.64 28.01
CA THR A 484 4.29 -26.24 28.22
C THR A 484 5.01 -25.66 29.43
N VAL A 485 5.76 -24.59 29.23
CA VAL A 485 6.57 -23.91 30.26
C VAL A 485 5.75 -22.78 30.89
N SER A 486 5.05 -22.03 30.04
CA SER A 486 4.17 -20.93 30.44
C SER A 486 3.13 -20.67 29.35
N THR A 487 1.99 -20.14 29.77
CA THR A 487 1.00 -19.52 28.89
C THR A 487 0.97 -18.04 29.23
N LEU A 488 1.15 -17.17 28.24
CA LEU A 488 1.02 -15.73 28.37
C LEU A 488 -0.25 -15.28 27.63
N THR A 489 -1.35 -15.15 28.38
CA THR A 489 -2.58 -14.55 27.86
C THR A 489 -2.31 -13.08 27.60
N THR A 490 -2.41 -12.68 26.33
CA THR A 490 -2.16 -11.31 25.87
C THR A 490 -3.48 -10.72 25.38
N SER A 491 -3.84 -9.56 25.92
CA SER A 491 -5.04 -8.82 25.52
C SER A 491 -4.63 -7.64 24.63
N SER A 492 -5.03 -7.63 23.36
CA SER A 492 -4.97 -6.42 22.54
C SER A 492 -6.29 -5.66 22.65
N THR A 493 -6.21 -4.36 22.92
CA THR A 493 -7.39 -3.49 23.03
C THR A 493 -7.49 -2.60 21.79
N THR A 494 -8.37 -2.96 20.86
CA THR A 494 -8.67 -2.09 19.71
C THR A 494 -9.67 -1.03 20.14
N THR A 495 -9.26 0.24 20.03
CA THR A 495 -10.08 1.40 20.40
C THR A 495 -10.83 1.93 19.18
N ILE A 496 -12.09 1.51 19.01
CA ILE A 496 -12.95 2.05 17.94
C ILE A 496 -13.63 3.33 18.44
N THR A 497 -13.41 4.44 17.73
CA THR A 497 -14.03 5.74 18.04
C THR A 497 -15.09 6.08 16.99
N GLU A 498 -16.35 5.77 17.27
CA GLU A 498 -17.46 6.17 16.40
C GLU A 498 -17.86 7.65 16.62
N LEU A 499 -17.75 8.45 15.56
CA LEU A 499 -18.28 9.81 15.50
C LEU A 499 -19.75 9.79 15.03
N VAL A 500 -20.67 9.52 15.95
CA VAL A 500 -22.11 9.59 15.67
C VAL A 500 -22.56 11.05 15.61
N THR A 501 -22.64 11.60 14.39
CA THR A 501 -23.28 12.91 14.15
C THR A 501 -24.80 12.79 14.38
N PRO A 502 -25.40 13.51 15.34
CA PRO A 502 -26.84 13.40 15.57
C PRO A 502 -27.62 14.03 14.40
N THR A 503 -28.30 13.19 13.61
CA THR A 503 -29.21 13.65 12.55
C THR A 503 -30.27 14.57 13.15
N ALA A 504 -30.34 15.80 12.65
CA ALA A 504 -31.33 16.78 13.12
C ALA A 504 -32.75 16.20 12.95
N ALA A 505 -33.50 16.12 14.06
CA ALA A 505 -34.84 15.57 14.05
C ALA A 505 -35.75 16.33 13.07
N ALA A 506 -36.45 15.61 12.20
CA ALA A 506 -37.36 16.20 11.22
C ALA A 506 -38.38 17.13 11.92
N ALA A 507 -38.38 18.40 11.53
CA ALA A 507 -39.18 19.42 12.17
C ALA A 507 -40.68 19.09 12.06
N LYS A 508 -41.31 18.77 13.19
CA LYS A 508 -42.77 18.61 13.28
C LYS A 508 -43.43 19.94 12.95
N ARG A 509 -44.07 19.99 11.79
CA ARG A 509 -44.96 21.07 11.37
C ARG A 509 -46.19 21.08 12.26
N ASP A 510 -46.26 21.94 13.27
CA ASP A 510 -47.56 22.49 13.68
C ASP A 510 -47.53 23.80 14.52
N GLN A 511 -48.58 24.60 14.28
CA GLN A 511 -49.11 25.73 15.07
C GLN A 511 -48.27 27.01 15.28
N LEU A 512 -48.42 27.92 14.30
CA LEU A 512 -48.32 29.38 14.47
C LEU A 512 -49.44 29.94 15.38
N PRO A 513 -49.13 30.89 16.28
CA PRO A 513 -50.11 31.82 16.84
C PRO A 513 -49.89 33.27 16.35
N GLY A 514 -50.96 33.95 15.93
CA GLY A 514 -50.99 35.43 15.83
C GLY A 514 -51.25 36.01 14.43
N HIS A 515 -52.52 36.37 14.15
CA HIS A 515 -52.91 37.08 12.93
C HIS A 515 -52.43 38.54 12.87
N ILE A 516 -52.02 38.99 11.68
CA ILE A 516 -52.26 40.36 11.21
C ILE A 516 -53.30 40.29 10.07
N ARG A 517 -54.32 41.16 10.12
CA ARG A 517 -55.47 41.15 9.19
C ARG A 517 -55.22 42.02 7.94
N PRO A 518 -55.63 41.54 6.76
CA PRO A 518 -56.22 42.37 5.70
C PRO A 518 -57.77 42.29 5.74
N PRO A 519 -58.50 43.16 5.02
CA PRO A 519 -59.92 43.42 5.30
C PRO A 519 -60.91 42.39 4.72
N PHE A 520 -62.11 42.42 5.30
CA PHE A 520 -63.27 41.58 5.01
C PHE A 520 -63.66 41.49 3.53
N HIS A 521 -63.93 40.27 3.06
CA HIS A 521 -65.09 40.01 2.21
C HIS A 521 -65.93 38.85 2.79
N ARG A 522 -67.19 39.14 3.12
CA ARG A 522 -68.21 38.14 3.46
C ARG A 522 -68.60 37.38 2.20
N HIS A 523 -68.88 36.08 2.32
CA HIS A 523 -70.12 35.51 1.77
C HIS A 523 -70.60 34.33 2.63
N SER A 524 -71.90 34.30 2.93
CA SER A 524 -72.55 33.25 3.72
C SER A 524 -73.10 32.15 2.83
N HIS A 525 -72.94 30.89 3.23
CA HIS A 525 -73.78 29.81 2.71
C HIS A 525 -75.23 30.04 3.13
N HIS A 526 -76.18 30.04 2.18
CA HIS A 526 -77.05 28.88 1.96
C HIS A 526 -78.22 29.14 0.97
N ARG A 527 -78.76 28.02 0.47
CA ARG A 527 -80.15 27.78 0.02
C ARG A 527 -80.60 28.22 -1.39
N ARG A 528 -80.74 27.17 -2.21
CA ARG A 528 -81.99 26.66 -2.83
C ARG A 528 -82.54 27.28 -4.13
N HIS A 529 -83.00 26.34 -4.97
CA HIS A 529 -84.01 26.42 -6.04
C HIS A 529 -83.69 27.21 -7.31
N GLY A 530 -84.24 26.71 -8.42
CA GLY A 530 -84.71 27.57 -9.51
C GLY A 530 -84.31 27.12 -10.90
N ALA A 531 -85.12 26.26 -11.50
CA ALA A 531 -84.99 25.82 -12.89
C ALA A 531 -85.17 26.95 -13.93
N ARG A 532 -84.51 26.75 -15.10
CA ARG A 532 -84.89 27.21 -16.46
C ARG A 532 -85.05 28.71 -16.73
N HIS A 533 -84.32 29.18 -17.74
CA HIS A 533 -84.92 29.35 -19.07
C HIS A 533 -83.97 28.88 -20.17
#